data_AF-A0A6A7AP95-F1
#
_entry.id   AF-A0A6A7AP95-F1
#
_cell.length_a   1.000
_cell.length_b   1.000
_cell.length_c   1.000
_cell.angle_alpha   90.00
_cell.angle_beta   90.00
_cell.angle_gamma   90.00
#
_symmetry.space_group_name_H-M   'P 1'
#
loop_
_entity.id
_entity.type
_entity.pdbx_description
1 polymer ?
#
loop_
_entity_poly.entity_id
_entity_poly.type
_entity_poly.pdbx_seq_one_letter_code
_entity_poly.pdbx_strand_id
1 'polypeptide(L)'
;MIQSTYTRLAMLNHPDKQVGKPADQQKRAAKRMCEINQAKGILCEEERRRAYDEVGAVFQFEYEAWKKSNEQESSGYKGPAGKYYPSY
;
A
#
# COMPACT_ATOMS: atom_id res chain seq x y z
N MET A 1 1.68 16.71 -2.21
CA MET A 1 0.91 16.29 -1.02
C MET A 1 1.48 15.04 -0.34
N ILE A 2 1.63 13.90 -1.03
CA ILE A 2 2.15 12.66 -0.40
C ILE A 2 3.66 12.73 -0.10
N GLN A 3 4.46 13.31 -1.01
CA GLN A 3 5.91 13.42 -0.80
C GLN A 3 6.26 14.34 0.38
N SER A 4 5.57 15.47 0.53
CA SER A 4 5.80 16.41 1.63
C SER A 4 5.47 15.80 3.00
N THR A 5 4.38 15.02 3.09
CA THR A 5 4.02 14.31 4.33
C THR A 5 4.98 13.17 4.62
N TYR A 6 5.41 12.43 3.61
CA TYR A 6 6.44 11.40 3.74
C TYR A 6 7.75 12.00 4.29
N THR A 7 8.25 13.07 3.68
CA THR A 7 9.49 13.74 4.13
C THR A 7 9.39 14.19 5.57
N ARG A 8 8.26 14.79 5.97
CA ARG A 8 8.04 15.22 7.36
C ARG A 8 8.09 14.05 8.34
N LEU A 9 7.41 12.94 8.03
CA LEU A 9 7.36 11.77 8.89
C LEU A 9 8.69 11.01 8.92
N ALA A 10 9.38 10.93 7.78
CA ALA A 10 10.70 10.34 7.66
C ALA A 10 11.73 11.11 8.51
N MET A 11 11.74 12.44 8.46
CA MET A 11 12.63 13.25 9.30
C MET A 11 12.41 13.06 10.79
N LEU A 12 11.18 12.78 11.24
CA LEU A 12 10.88 12.53 12.65
C LEU A 12 11.35 11.15 13.13
N ASN A 13 11.29 10.13 12.25
CA ASN A 13 11.59 8.74 12.58
C ASN A 13 12.95 8.26 12.06
N HIS A 14 13.71 9.12 11.37
CA HIS A 14 15.02 8.78 10.80
C HIS A 14 15.98 8.28 11.88
N PRO A 15 16.78 7.21 11.62
CA PRO A 15 17.69 6.62 12.60
C PRO A 15 18.68 7.62 13.20
N ASP A 16 19.19 8.54 12.38
CA ASP A 16 20.07 9.63 12.81
C ASP A 16 19.45 10.52 13.92
N LYS A 17 18.12 10.71 13.90
CA LYS A 17 17.39 11.47 14.92
C LYS A 17 17.04 10.65 16.16
N GLN A 18 17.36 9.35 16.18
CA GLN A 18 17.12 8.45 17.31
C GLN A 18 18.39 8.06 18.06
N VAL A 19 19.57 8.47 17.57
CA VAL A 19 20.85 8.27 18.26
C VAL A 19 20.78 8.86 19.67
N GLY A 20 21.19 8.09 20.67
CA GLY A 20 21.16 8.50 22.09
C GLY A 20 19.81 8.37 22.79
N LYS A 21 18.73 7.95 22.11
CA LYS A 21 17.42 7.68 22.74
C LYS A 21 17.34 6.27 23.33
N PRO A 22 16.40 6.00 24.27
CA PRO A 22 16.15 4.65 24.78
C PRO A 22 15.87 3.64 23.67
N ALA A 23 16.31 2.39 23.85
CA ALA A 23 16.17 1.32 22.85
C ALA A 23 14.72 1.13 22.38
N ASP A 24 13.74 1.25 23.27
CA ASP A 24 12.31 1.14 22.91
C ASP A 24 11.85 2.26 21.99
N GLN A 25 12.37 3.48 22.16
CA GLN A 25 12.07 4.60 21.26
C GLN A 25 12.70 4.38 19.88
N GLN A 26 13.94 3.90 19.84
CA GLN A 26 14.60 3.56 18.58
C GLN A 26 13.84 2.46 17.84
N LYS A 27 13.39 1.40 18.54
CA LYS A 27 12.56 0.33 17.96
C LYS A 27 11.23 0.84 17.43
N ARG A 28 10.52 1.70 18.19
CA ARG A 28 9.26 2.31 17.75
C ARG A 28 9.45 3.18 16.51
N ALA A 29 10.51 4.00 16.48
CA ALA A 29 10.83 4.84 15.33
C ALA A 29 11.20 4.01 14.09
N ALA A 30 11.98 2.94 14.26
CA ALA A 30 12.31 2.01 13.18
C ALA A 30 11.06 1.32 12.61
N LYS A 31 10.16 0.83 13.47
CA LYS A 31 8.87 0.27 13.05
C LYS A 31 8.07 1.30 12.25
N ARG A 32 7.97 2.52 12.77
CA ARG A 32 7.22 3.60 12.11
C ARG A 32 7.81 3.98 10.77
N MET A 33 9.14 4.03 10.66
CA MET A 33 9.84 4.29 9.40
C MET A 33 9.55 3.20 8.35
N CYS A 34 9.50 1.94 8.76
CA CYS A 34 9.12 0.84 7.88
C CYS A 34 7.69 1.01 7.34
N GLU A 35 6.72 1.30 8.21
CA GLU A 35 5.33 1.57 7.84
C GLU A 35 5.20 2.76 6.88
N ILE A 36 5.93 3.85 7.12
CA ILE A 36 5.94 5.04 6.27
C ILE A 36 6.48 4.71 4.87
N ASN A 37 7.55 3.92 4.78
CA ASN A 37 8.14 3.50 3.50
C ASN A 37 7.17 2.61 2.71
N GLN A 38 6.51 1.67 3.38
CA GLN A 38 5.50 0.81 2.75
C GLN A 38 4.32 1.63 2.22
N ALA A 39 3.77 2.52 3.05
CA ALA A 39 2.69 3.40 2.65
C ALA A 39 3.07 4.30 1.45
N LYS A 40 4.31 4.82 1.42
CA LYS A 40 4.81 5.58 0.27
C LYS A 40 4.83 4.73 -1.00
N GLY A 41 5.31 3.48 -0.92
CA GLY A 41 5.36 2.57 -2.06
C GLY A 41 4.00 2.25 -2.67
N ILE A 42 2.95 2.20 -1.83
CA ILE A 42 1.57 1.98 -2.27
C ILE A 42 0.97 3.27 -2.85
N LEU A 43 1.06 4.38 -2.11
CA LEU A 43 0.33 5.61 -2.44
C LEU A 43 0.95 6.42 -3.58
N CYS A 44 2.24 6.22 -3.88
CA CYS A 44 2.91 6.88 -5.00
C CYS A 44 2.67 6.18 -6.34
N GLU A 45 2.36 4.88 -6.34
CA GLU A 45 2.11 4.11 -7.56
C GLU A 45 0.61 4.03 -7.82
N GLU A 46 0.16 4.50 -8.98
CA GLU A 46 -1.27 4.61 -9.28
C GLU A 46 -1.99 3.26 -9.28
N GLU A 47 -1.42 2.23 -9.92
CA GLU A 47 -1.97 0.86 -9.91
C GLU A 47 -2.02 0.28 -8.50
N ARG A 48 -1.00 0.52 -7.67
CA ARG A 48 -0.92 -0.03 -6.31
C ARG A 48 -1.87 0.70 -5.37
N ARG A 49 -2.02 2.01 -5.51
CA ARG A 49 -3.02 2.80 -4.81
C ARG A 49 -4.42 2.31 -5.13
N ARG A 50 -4.70 2.04 -6.41
CA ARG A 50 -6.00 1.49 -6.83
C ARG A 50 -6.25 0.10 -6.22
N ALA A 51 -5.26 -0.80 -6.26
CA ALA A 51 -5.36 -2.10 -5.61
C ALA A 51 -5.60 -1.98 -4.09
N TYR A 52 -4.95 -1.01 -3.44
CA TYR A 52 -5.17 -0.72 -2.03
C TYR A 52 -6.58 -0.16 -1.76
N ASP A 53 -7.06 0.77 -2.57
CA ASP A 53 -8.39 1.38 -2.40
C ASP A 53 -9.52 0.37 -2.68
N GLU A 54 -9.33 -0.57 -3.60
CA GLU A 54 -10.34 -1.58 -3.97
C GLU A 54 -10.38 -2.77 -3.03
N VAL A 55 -9.21 -3.34 -2.67
CA VAL A 55 -9.14 -4.61 -1.92
C VAL A 55 -8.22 -4.56 -0.70
N GLY A 56 -7.63 -3.41 -0.39
CA GLY A 56 -6.69 -3.28 0.73
C GLY A 56 -5.34 -3.95 0.47
N ALA A 57 -4.92 -4.12 -0.79
CA ALA A 57 -3.64 -4.75 -1.13
C ALA A 57 -2.45 -3.91 -0.62
N VAL A 58 -1.73 -4.44 0.36
CA VAL A 58 -0.57 -3.81 0.99
C VAL A 58 0.73 -4.50 0.60
N PHE A 59 0.68 -5.81 0.39
CA PHE A 59 1.84 -6.61 0.03
C PHE A 59 1.94 -6.86 -1.48
N GLN A 60 3.15 -7.18 -1.94
CA GLN A 60 3.42 -7.46 -3.36
C GLN A 60 2.54 -8.60 -3.91
N PHE A 61 2.39 -9.69 -3.17
CA PHE A 61 1.59 -10.84 -3.61
C PHE A 61 0.09 -10.53 -3.72
N GLU A 62 -0.44 -9.66 -2.85
CA GLU A 62 -1.84 -9.19 -2.91
C GLU A 62 -2.07 -8.31 -4.14
N TYR A 63 -1.11 -7.41 -4.40
CA TYR A 63 -1.11 -6.57 -5.60
C TYR A 63 -1.04 -7.41 -6.88
N GLU A 64 -0.18 -8.43 -6.94
CA GLU A 64 -0.07 -9.32 -8.09
C GLU A 64 -1.35 -10.13 -8.33
N ALA A 65 -2.00 -10.60 -7.26
CA ALA A 65 -3.29 -11.28 -7.36
C ALA A 65 -4.38 -10.36 -7.94
N TRP A 66 -4.47 -9.13 -7.42
CA TRP A 66 -5.39 -8.10 -7.93
C TRP A 66 -5.09 -7.70 -9.38
N LYS A 67 -3.81 -7.59 -9.74
CA LYS A 67 -3.40 -7.25 -11.11
C LYS A 67 -3.79 -8.35 -12.08
N LYS A 68 -3.54 -9.61 -11.72
CA LYS A 68 -3.90 -10.77 -12.54
C LYS A 68 -5.41 -10.89 -12.77
N SER A 69 -6.25 -10.61 -11.75
CA SER A 69 -7.70 -10.64 -11.91
C SER A 69 -8.20 -9.54 -12.86
N ASN A 70 -7.63 -8.32 -12.77
CA ASN A 70 -7.99 -7.21 -13.66
C ASN A 70 -7.49 -7.41 -15.10
N GLU A 71 -6.31 -8.01 -15.30
CA GLU A 71 -5.78 -8.32 -16.63
C GLU A 71 -6.58 -9.44 -17.33
N GLN A 72 -7.08 -10.44 -16.58
CA GLN A 72 -7.97 -11.47 -17.15
C GLN A 72 -9.32 -10.91 -17.61
N GLU A 73 -9.88 -9.90 -16.94
CA GLU A 73 -11.09 -9.21 -17.39
C GLU A 73 -10.88 -8.43 -18.70
N SER A 74 -9.69 -7.85 -18.92
CA SER A 74 -9.37 -7.12 -20.15
C SER A 74 -9.26 -8.00 -21.40
N SER A 75 -9.09 -9.32 -21.24
CA SER A 75 -8.95 -10.28 -22.35
C SER A 75 -10.24 -11.05 -22.65
N GLY A 76 -11.32 -10.80 -21.90
CA GLY A 76 -12.62 -11.46 -22.08
C GLY A 76 -13.56 -10.68 -23.00
N TYR A 77 -14.07 -11.33 -24.04
CA TYR A 77 -15.17 -10.83 -24.88
C TYR A 77 -16.28 -10.13 -24.06
N LYS A 78 -16.76 -8.97 -24.52
CA LYS A 78 -17.94 -8.28 -23.98
C LYS A 78 -19.20 -9.14 -24.18
N GLY A 79 -19.55 -9.95 -23.18
CA GLY A 79 -20.87 -10.56 -23.03
C GLY A 79 -21.84 -9.60 -22.31
N PRO A 80 -23.16 -9.65 -22.58
CA PRO A 80 -24.10 -8.66 -22.06
C PRO A 80 -24.31 -8.82 -20.54
N ALA A 81 -24.48 -7.68 -19.87
CA ALA A 81 -24.64 -7.50 -18.43
C ALA A 81 -25.67 -8.46 -17.79
N GLY A 82 -25.19 -9.35 -16.93
CA GLY A 82 -26.00 -10.26 -16.12
C GLY A 82 -25.84 -9.95 -14.63
N LYS A 83 -26.95 -9.55 -14.00
CA LYS A 83 -27.09 -9.24 -12.57
C LYS A 83 -26.68 -10.43 -11.69
N TYR A 84 -25.91 -10.19 -10.63
CA TYR A 84 -25.58 -11.22 -9.64
C TYR A 84 -26.65 -11.26 -8.55
N TYR A 85 -27.32 -12.40 -8.38
CA TYR A 85 -28.12 -12.72 -7.20
C TYR A 85 -27.33 -13.73 -6.33
N PRO A 86 -27.26 -13.54 -5.00
CA PRO A 86 -26.64 -14.52 -4.12
C PRO A 86 -27.58 -15.73 -3.92
N SER A 87 -27.09 -16.93 -4.22
CA SER A 87 -27.77 -18.19 -3.88
C SER A 87 -27.54 -18.52 -2.40
N TYR A 88 -28.62 -18.72 -1.65
CA TYR A 88 -28.64 -19.44 -0.37
C TYR A 88 -28.62 -20.96 -0.63
#